data_AF-A0A850QZI4-F1
#
_entry.id   AF-A0A850QZI4-F1
#
_cell.length_a   1.000
_cell.length_b   1.000
_cell.length_c   1.000
_cell.angle_alpha   90.00
_cell.angle_beta   90.00
_cell.angle_gamma   90.00
#
_symmetry.space_group_name_H-M   'P 1'
#
loop_
_entity.id
_entity.type
_entity.pdbx_description
1 polymer ?
#
loop_
_entity_poly.entity_id
_entity_poly.type
_entity_poly.pdbx_seq_one_letter_code
_entity_poly.pdbx_strand_id
1 'polypeptide(L)'
;MELLIHLGIDTVELEGAPFTPQVKVGEQVTAGQPLTLMDLAAIKAVGKSTTIMVVITNSKELKVELTLEAGDKKSRDLAAQLKL
;
A
#
# COMPACT_ATOMS: atom_id res chain seq x y z
N MET A 1 -2.96 -12.63 -9.78
CA MET A 1 -2.00 -11.68 -9.20
C MET A 1 -2.52 -11.20 -7.87
N GLU A 2 -1.66 -11.19 -6.88
CA GLU A 2 -1.96 -10.72 -5.53
C GLU A 2 -1.05 -9.54 -5.20
N LEU A 3 -1.65 -8.51 -4.61
CA LEU A 3 -0.95 -7.31 -4.16
C LEU A 3 -1.17 -7.13 -2.67
N LEU A 4 -0.09 -6.85 -1.95
CA LEU A 4 -0.10 -6.44 -0.56
C LEU A 4 0.33 -4.97 -0.47
N ILE A 5 -0.53 -4.14 0.13
CA ILE A 5 -0.19 -2.76 0.49
C ILE A 5 0.10 -2.73 1.99
N HIS A 6 1.34 -2.51 2.36
CA HIS A 6 1.78 -2.44 3.76
C HIS A 6 1.99 -0.97 4.16
N LEU A 7 1.33 -0.54 5.24
CA LEU A 7 1.21 0.87 5.63
C LEU A 7 2.16 1.22 6.79
N GLY A 8 3.29 1.84 6.46
CA GLY A 8 4.34 2.18 7.42
C GLY A 8 5.25 0.98 7.72
N ILE A 9 6.25 1.18 8.59
CA ILE A 9 7.13 0.10 9.09
C ILE A 9 6.93 -0.01 10.60
N ASP A 10 6.82 -1.25 11.11
CA ASP A 10 6.58 -1.57 12.52
C ASP A 10 5.32 -0.91 13.12
N THR A 11 4.32 -0.65 12.28
CA THR A 11 3.06 -0.01 12.67
C THR A 11 2.06 -0.96 13.35
N VAL A 12 2.31 -2.27 13.35
CA VAL A 12 1.48 -3.28 14.04
C VAL A 12 1.36 -2.99 15.53
N GLU A 13 2.44 -2.56 16.17
CA GLU A 13 2.49 -2.14 17.58
C GLU A 13 1.58 -0.94 17.91
N LEU A 14 1.01 -0.26 16.90
CA LEU A 14 0.05 0.82 17.11
C LEU A 14 -1.40 0.31 17.18
N GLU A 15 -1.60 -1.01 17.13
CA GLU A 15 -2.87 -1.70 17.37
C GLU A 15 -4.05 -1.14 16.56
N GLY A 16 -3.77 -0.65 15.35
CA GLY A 16 -4.79 -0.09 14.46
C GLY A 16 -5.17 1.37 14.75
N ALA A 17 -4.71 1.99 15.84
CA ALA A 17 -5.10 3.34 16.25
C ALA A 17 -4.96 4.42 15.17
N PRO A 18 -3.89 4.49 14.36
CA PRO A 18 -3.75 5.54 13.34
C PRO A 18 -4.47 5.19 12.02
N PHE A 19 -5.25 4.10 11.97
CA PHE A 19 -5.87 3.61 10.74
C PHE A 19 -7.39 3.60 10.85
N THR A 20 -8.08 4.03 9.79
CA THR A 20 -9.55 3.97 9.70
C THR A 20 -9.96 3.26 8.41
N PRO A 21 -10.22 1.94 8.46
CA PRO A 21 -10.65 1.16 7.30
C PRO A 21 -11.91 1.75 6.66
N GLN A 22 -11.95 1.81 5.33
CA GLN A 22 -13.09 2.31 4.56
C GLN A 22 -13.83 1.20 3.80
N VAL A 23 -13.28 -0.02 3.81
CA VAL A 23 -13.80 -1.20 3.12
C VAL A 23 -13.78 -2.42 4.04
N LYS A 24 -14.52 -3.46 3.69
CA LYS A 24 -14.55 -4.73 4.44
C LYS A 24 -13.76 -5.82 3.73
N VAL A 25 -13.32 -6.82 4.49
CA VAL A 25 -12.69 -8.03 3.93
C VAL A 25 -13.66 -8.72 2.98
N GLY A 26 -13.18 -9.06 1.78
CA GLY A 26 -13.96 -9.68 0.71
C GLY A 26 -14.75 -8.70 -0.16
N GLU A 27 -14.71 -7.40 0.14
CA GLU A 27 -15.33 -6.37 -0.68
C GLU A 27 -14.59 -6.21 -2.02
N GLN A 28 -15.34 -6.15 -3.13
CA GLN A 28 -14.77 -5.81 -4.43
C GLN A 28 -14.60 -4.30 -4.53
N VAL A 29 -13.40 -3.87 -4.94
CA VAL A 29 -13.03 -2.45 -5.03
C VAL A 29 -12.58 -2.10 -6.44
N THR A 30 -12.64 -0.82 -6.78
CA THR A 30 -12.18 -0.29 -8.08
C THR A 30 -10.97 0.63 -7.92
N ALA A 31 -10.20 0.80 -8.99
CA ALA A 31 -9.00 1.64 -8.96
C ALA A 31 -9.33 3.08 -8.56
N GLY A 32 -8.63 3.60 -7.54
CA GLY A 32 -8.85 4.93 -6.99
C GLY A 32 -9.93 5.01 -5.90
N GLN A 33 -10.56 3.90 -5.53
CA GLN A 33 -11.40 3.82 -4.34
C GLN A 33 -10.52 3.86 -3.07
N PRO A 34 -10.84 4.70 -2.07
CA PRO A 34 -10.14 4.69 -0.78
C PRO A 34 -10.32 3.36 -0.05
N LEU A 35 -9.21 2.77 0.43
CA LEU A 35 -9.23 1.51 1.19
C LEU A 35 -9.16 1.75 2.71
N THR A 36 -8.34 2.70 3.13
CA THR A 36 -8.20 3.12 4.54
C THR A 36 -7.70 4.55 4.61
N LEU A 37 -8.00 5.23 5.71
CA LEU A 37 -7.33 6.46 6.09
C LEU A 37 -6.17 6.12 7.04
N MET A 38 -5.09 6.90 6.97
CA MET A 38 -3.86 6.73 7.75
C MET A 38 -3.42 8.08 8.30
N ASP A 39 -3.35 8.19 9.63
CA ASP A 39 -2.83 9.39 10.31
C ASP A 39 -1.29 9.37 10.31
N LEU A 40 -0.71 10.06 9.32
CA LEU A 40 0.74 10.17 9.18
C LEU A 40 1.39 10.97 10.31
N ALA A 41 0.67 11.90 10.94
CA ALA A 41 1.20 12.71 12.03
C ALA A 41 1.30 11.86 13.31
N ALA A 42 0.27 11.07 13.63
CA ALA A 42 0.29 10.14 14.75
C ALA A 42 1.43 9.11 14.64
N ILE A 43 1.67 8.57 13.44
CA ILE A 43 2.75 7.59 13.20
C ILE A 43 4.13 8.24 13.35
N LYS A 44 4.32 9.45 12.83
CA LYS A 44 5.59 10.19 12.98
C LYS A 44 5.84 10.61 14.43
N ALA A 45 4.80 10.96 15.17
CA ALA A 45 4.90 11.38 16.58
C ALA A 45 5.48 10.28 17.49
N VAL A 46 5.31 9.02 17.12
CA VAL A 46 5.87 7.86 17.82
C VAL A 46 7.14 7.31 17.17
N GLY A 47 7.76 8.07 16.26
CA GLY A 47 9.06 7.74 15.66
C GLY A 47 9.04 6.63 14.62
N LYS A 48 7.86 6.27 14.07
CA LYS A 48 7.72 5.18 13.10
C LYS A 48 7.75 5.67 11.66
N SER A 49 8.17 4.79 10.76
CA SER A 49 8.22 5.12 9.33
C SER A 49 6.82 5.16 8.72
N THR A 50 6.61 6.14 7.84
CA THR A 50 5.39 6.28 7.02
C THR A 50 5.59 5.75 5.60
N THR A 51 6.70 5.05 5.32
CA THR A 51 6.93 4.38 4.05
C THR A 51 5.81 3.37 3.78
N ILE A 52 5.18 3.48 2.62
CA ILE A 52 4.18 2.52 2.14
C ILE A 52 4.85 1.57 1.16
N MET A 53 4.69 0.27 1.36
CA MET A 53 5.20 -0.76 0.45
C MET A 53 4.05 -1.37 -0.34
N VAL A 54 4.27 -1.57 -1.63
CA VAL A 54 3.37 -2.33 -2.51
C VAL A 54 4.15 -3.55 -2.99
N VAL A 55 3.63 -4.75 -2.70
CA VAL A 55 4.34 -6.01 -2.91
C VAL A 55 3.47 -6.96 -3.73
N ILE A 56 4.08 -7.63 -4.70
CA ILE A 56 3.43 -8.74 -5.43
C ILE A 56 3.78 -10.04 -4.70
N THR A 57 2.81 -10.65 -4.02
CA THR A 57 3.07 -11.78 -3.12
C THR A 57 3.25 -13.11 -3.85
N ASN A 58 2.65 -13.27 -5.03
CA ASN A 58 2.73 -14.48 -5.86
C ASN A 58 3.53 -14.28 -7.16
N SER A 59 4.58 -13.44 -7.12
CA SER A 59 5.40 -13.11 -8.30
C SER A 59 6.09 -14.33 -8.93
N LYS A 60 6.47 -15.33 -8.12
CA LYS A 60 7.10 -16.58 -8.60
C LYS A 60 6.22 -17.38 -9.56
N GLU A 61 4.91 -17.34 -9.36
CA GLU A 61 3.93 -18.09 -10.17
C GLU A 61 3.61 -17.38 -11.48
N LEU A 62 3.76 -16.04 -11.49
CA LEU A 62 3.24 -15.17 -12.53
C LEU A 62 4.28 -14.68 -13.55
N LYS A 63 5.55 -15.10 -13.43
CA LYS A 63 6.67 -14.67 -14.29
C LYS A 63 6.67 -13.15 -14.58
N VAL A 64 6.42 -12.36 -13.55
CA VAL A 64 6.22 -10.91 -13.69
C VAL A 64 7.50 -10.20 -14.11
N GLU A 65 7.45 -9.46 -15.21
CA GLU A 65 8.42 -8.41 -15.52
C GLU A 65 7.89 -7.08 -14.98
N LEU A 66 8.66 -6.46 -14.07
CA LEU A 66 8.30 -5.19 -13.42
C LEU A 66 9.14 -4.05 -13.98
N THR A 67 8.49 -3.01 -14.50
CA THR A 67 9.13 -1.74 -14.87
C THR A 67 8.65 -0.65 -13.93
N LEU A 68 9.59 0.02 -13.26
CA LEU A 68 9.30 1.10 -12.30
C LEU A 68 9.47 2.47 -12.94
N GLU A 69 8.57 3.38 -12.63
CA GLU A 69 8.79 4.80 -12.87
C GLU A 69 9.15 5.47 -11.53
N ALA A 70 10.42 5.85 -11.36
CA ALA A 70 10.87 6.51 -10.15
C ALA A 70 10.58 8.02 -10.19
N GLY A 71 10.64 8.66 -9.02
CA GLY A 71 10.44 10.10 -8.84
C GLY A 71 9.14 10.45 -8.12
N ASP A 72 8.91 11.74 -7.95
CA ASP A 72 7.71 12.24 -7.29
C ASP A 72 6.46 11.96 -8.13
N LYS A 73 5.44 11.39 -7.48
CA LYS A 73 4.18 11.02 -8.11
C LYS A 73 3.02 11.48 -7.25
N LYS A 74 1.94 11.92 -7.90
CA LYS A 74 0.67 12.23 -7.25
C LYS A 74 -0.18 10.97 -7.13
N SER A 75 -1.20 11.05 -6.27
CA SER A 75 -2.22 10.01 -6.22
C SER A 75 -2.81 9.79 -7.61
N ARG A 76 -2.95 8.52 -7.99
CA ARG A 76 -3.42 8.03 -9.30
C ARG A 76 -2.41 8.12 -10.46
N ASP A 77 -1.21 8.64 -10.25
CA ASP A 77 -0.15 8.54 -11.25
C ASP A 77 0.31 7.08 -11.39
N LEU A 78 0.74 6.70 -12.59
CA LEU A 78 1.30 5.38 -12.85
C LEU A 78 2.61 5.22 -12.07
N ALA A 79 2.69 4.22 -11.19
CA ALA A 79 3.90 3.96 -10.41
C ALA A 79 4.78 2.86 -11.03
N ALA A 80 4.15 1.85 -11.63
CA ALA A 80 4.84 0.71 -12.22
C ALA A 80 3.98 0.08 -13.32
N GLN A 81 4.64 -0.55 -14.29
CA GLN A 81 4.03 -1.40 -15.29
C GLN A 81 4.42 -2.85 -15.03
N LEU A 82 3.45 -3.75 -15.16
CA LEU A 82 3.64 -5.18 -15.02
C LEU A 82 3.32 -5.85 -16.34
N LYS A 83 4.22 -6.74 -16.77
CA LYS A 83 3.98 -7.65 -17.87
C LYS A 83 3.99 -9.07 -17.32
N LEU A 84 2.92 -9.80 -17.61
CA LEU A 84 2.66 -11.17 -17.15
C LEU A 84 2.93 -12.16 -18.30
#